data_AF-A0A7V3T6D3-F1
#
_entry.id   AF-A0A7V3T6D3-F1
#
_cell.length_a   1.000
_cell.length_b   1.000
_cell.length_c   1.000
_cell.angle_alpha   90.00
_cell.angle_beta   90.00
_cell.angle_gamma   90.00
#
_symmetry.space_group_name_H-M   'P 1'
#
loop_
_entity.id
_entity.type
_entity.pdbx_description
1 polymer ?
#
loop_
_entity_poly.entity_id
_entity_poly.type
_entity_poly.pdbx_seq_one_letter_code
_entity_poly.pdbx_strand_id
1 'polypeptide(L)'
;KAWRQACLWPGQNHAVVLILPLVALVVFINLFLLAVLTAVLLDKVFGIQTPFSQSWWAILNTTFLAAVGALTYLCVDPLCKAVYVLRCFYGDAIRSGLDLKAELRRLAGSPAGAWATLLLCVGLLAGTTGHAAPEAEPATGPSPSAAGPTTKPVTWAFAPAELDRALDQALDSREFLWRLPREQTVKRTDRPGWLRRLLDGLFDSLKAVLKPVLDTVGRWIEKAVRWVAQRLQLGLNLEPTPGDWTGPLRVLVLVLLGGLVGAVIWLLVRIRLGRRQRDELTAVSQPLSPEPDLTDPNLGPEQLPEDAWMRLAGELLQRGELRLALRALYLSSLAHLANRGLIGLARFKSNLDYVLELSRRAHVWPELVEVFRRNVAIFDRAWYGLHEVSHELLAEFASNVERIKAT
;
A
#
# COMPACT_ATOMS: atom_id res chain seq x y z
N LYS A 1 11.47 16.06 21.94
CA LYS A 1 10.95 15.02 21.02
C LYS A 1 11.36 15.29 19.56
N ALA A 2 11.09 16.48 19.02
CA ALA A 2 11.44 16.86 17.63
C ALA A 2 12.92 16.69 17.25
N TRP A 3 13.87 17.14 18.10
CA TRP A 3 15.31 16.98 17.84
C TRP A 3 15.76 15.53 17.63
N ARG A 4 15.25 14.60 18.47
CA ARG A 4 15.56 13.16 18.35
C ARG A 4 14.98 12.54 17.08
N GLN A 5 13.79 12.98 16.65
CA GLN A 5 13.14 12.53 15.41
C GLN A 5 13.80 13.11 14.15
N ALA A 6 14.38 14.31 14.26
CA ALA A 6 15.17 14.90 13.18
C ALA A 6 16.47 14.10 12.92
N CYS A 7 17.20 13.72 13.97
CA CYS A 7 18.48 13.01 13.88
C CYS A 7 18.38 11.53 13.47
N LEU A 8 17.19 10.93 13.47
CA LEU A 8 17.01 9.48 13.27
C LEU A 8 17.40 9.03 11.85
N TRP A 9 17.09 9.84 10.83
CA TRP A 9 17.47 9.59 9.42
C TRP A 9 17.86 10.89 8.69
N PRO A 10 19.12 11.35 8.83
CA PRO A 10 19.54 12.65 8.31
C PRO A 10 19.47 12.72 6.77
N GLY A 11 19.91 11.68 6.05
CA GLY A 11 19.87 11.65 4.58
C GLY A 11 18.46 11.77 4.00
N GLN A 12 17.49 11.07 4.59
CA GLN A 12 16.08 11.19 4.20
C GLN A 12 15.52 12.58 4.50
N ASN A 13 15.89 13.19 5.63
CA ASN A 13 15.44 14.54 5.97
C ASN A 13 15.98 15.57 4.97
N HIS A 14 17.25 15.49 4.59
CA HIS A 14 17.82 16.36 3.56
C HIS A 14 17.16 16.17 2.20
N ALA A 15 16.84 14.92 1.81
CA ALA A 15 16.09 14.65 0.59
C ALA A 15 14.68 15.26 0.62
N VAL A 16 13.95 15.14 1.74
CA VAL A 16 12.63 15.74 1.92
C VAL A 16 12.71 17.28 1.84
N VAL A 17 13.70 17.87 2.51
CA VAL A 17 13.95 19.32 2.48
C VAL A 17 14.38 19.80 1.09
N LEU A 18 14.98 18.96 0.25
CA LEU A 18 15.32 19.31 -1.13
C LEU A 18 14.13 19.16 -2.10
N ILE A 19 13.30 18.13 -1.90
CA ILE A 19 12.15 17.82 -2.77
C ILE A 19 10.98 18.77 -2.49
N LEU A 20 10.66 19.07 -1.23
CA LEU A 20 9.49 19.88 -0.88
C LEU A 20 9.51 21.30 -1.49
N PRO A 21 10.64 22.05 -1.49
CA PRO A 21 10.73 23.33 -2.18
C PRO A 21 10.57 23.21 -3.69
N LEU A 22 11.06 22.12 -4.29
CA LEU A 22 10.89 21.90 -5.73
C LEU A 22 9.41 21.64 -6.08
N VAL A 23 8.70 20.88 -5.24
CA VAL A 23 7.24 20.72 -5.35
C VAL A 23 6.53 22.07 -5.16
N ALA A 24 6.94 22.86 -4.16
CA ALA A 24 6.37 24.19 -3.91
C ALA A 24 6.60 25.14 -5.09
N LEU A 25 7.77 25.10 -5.72
CA LEU A 25 8.09 25.89 -6.92
C LEU A 25 7.18 25.52 -8.09
N VAL A 26 6.93 24.24 -8.31
CA VAL A 26 6.01 23.78 -9.36
C VAL A 26 4.58 24.26 -9.09
N VAL A 27 4.11 24.14 -7.85
CA VAL A 27 2.79 24.64 -7.45
C VAL A 27 2.70 26.15 -7.62
N PHE A 28 3.74 26.89 -7.24
CA PHE A 28 3.81 28.35 -7.41
C PHE A 28 3.71 28.75 -8.89
N ILE A 29 4.51 28.12 -9.76
CA ILE A 29 4.49 28.38 -11.20
C ILE A 29 3.10 28.09 -11.78
N ASN A 30 2.48 26.97 -11.39
CA ASN A 30 1.15 26.61 -11.86
C ASN A 30 0.07 27.59 -11.41
N LEU A 31 0.09 28.01 -10.14
CA LEU A 31 -0.84 29.00 -9.60
C LEU A 31 -0.63 30.38 -10.23
N PHE A 32 0.62 30.77 -10.44
CA PHE A 32 0.99 32.01 -11.12
C PHE A 32 0.45 32.02 -12.56
N LEU A 33 0.70 30.95 -13.32
CA LEU A 33 0.21 30.80 -14.69
C LEU A 33 -1.31 30.79 -14.73
N LEU A 34 -1.96 30.08 -13.81
CA LEU A 34 -3.42 30.03 -13.70
C LEU A 34 -4.00 31.43 -13.45
N ALA A 35 -3.41 32.20 -12.53
CA ALA A 35 -3.86 33.54 -12.22
C ALA A 35 -3.71 34.50 -13.42
N VAL A 36 -2.57 34.44 -14.11
CA VAL A 36 -2.33 35.23 -15.33
C VAL A 36 -3.30 34.85 -16.45
N LEU A 37 -3.46 33.54 -16.70
CA LEU A 37 -4.35 33.02 -17.73
C LEU A 37 -5.81 33.42 -17.45
N THR A 38 -6.23 33.33 -16.19
CA THR A 38 -7.58 33.75 -15.76
C THR A 38 -7.81 35.24 -16.01
N ALA A 39 -6.84 36.09 -15.71
CA ALA A 39 -6.94 37.52 -15.98
C ALA A 39 -7.06 37.84 -17.49
N VAL A 40 -6.32 37.11 -18.33
CA VAL A 40 -6.41 37.23 -19.80
C VAL A 40 -7.75 36.71 -20.33
N LEU A 41 -8.25 35.59 -19.81
CA LEU A 41 -9.57 35.06 -20.19
C LEU A 41 -10.69 36.01 -19.78
N LEU A 42 -10.60 36.66 -18.62
CA LEU A 42 -11.61 37.63 -18.18
C LEU A 42 -11.76 38.79 -19.17
N ASP A 43 -10.64 39.28 -19.68
CA ASP A 43 -10.63 40.34 -20.68
C ASP A 43 -11.19 39.85 -22.02
N LYS A 44 -10.75 38.68 -22.50
CA LYS A 44 -11.18 38.14 -23.81
C LYS A 44 -12.63 37.65 -23.85
N VAL A 45 -13.12 37.08 -22.75
CA VAL A 45 -14.46 36.45 -22.70
C VAL A 45 -15.52 37.45 -22.21
N PHE A 46 -15.19 38.28 -21.22
CA PHE A 46 -16.16 39.18 -20.58
C PHE A 46 -15.92 40.67 -20.88
N GLY A 47 -14.82 41.03 -21.57
CA GLY A 47 -14.47 42.42 -21.82
C GLY A 47 -14.05 43.20 -20.57
N ILE A 48 -13.78 42.50 -19.46
CA ILE A 48 -13.36 43.13 -18.20
C ILE A 48 -11.87 43.43 -18.30
N GLN A 49 -11.55 44.71 -18.48
CA GLN A 49 -10.17 45.17 -18.53
C GLN A 49 -9.54 45.03 -17.14
N THR A 50 -8.67 44.03 -16.98
CA THR A 50 -7.86 43.87 -15.78
C THR A 50 -6.53 44.63 -15.94
N PRO A 51 -5.94 45.17 -14.85
CA PRO A 51 -4.64 45.84 -14.91
C PRO A 51 -3.52 44.89 -15.40
N PHE A 52 -3.73 43.58 -15.28
CA PHE A 52 -2.84 42.53 -15.80
C PHE A 52 -2.87 42.40 -17.32
N SER A 53 -4.00 42.72 -17.98
CA SER A 53 -4.09 42.75 -19.45
C SER A 53 -3.40 43.99 -20.04
N GLN A 54 -3.48 45.11 -19.33
CA GLN A 54 -2.95 46.40 -19.79
C GLN A 54 -1.43 46.53 -19.63
N SER A 55 -0.83 45.88 -18.63
CA SER A 55 0.60 45.97 -18.37
C SER A 55 1.20 44.65 -17.89
N TRP A 56 2.16 44.13 -18.66
CA TRP A 56 2.94 42.95 -18.26
C TRP A 56 3.73 43.17 -16.97
N TRP A 57 4.11 44.41 -16.65
CA TRP A 57 4.82 44.76 -15.41
C TRP A 57 3.92 44.68 -14.18
N ALA A 58 2.59 44.77 -14.33
CA ALA A 58 1.65 44.62 -13.22
C ALA A 58 1.69 43.20 -12.61
N ILE A 59 2.16 42.20 -13.36
CA ILE A 59 2.34 40.81 -12.88
C ILE A 59 3.49 40.73 -11.84
N LEU A 60 4.46 41.65 -11.89
CA LEU A 60 5.56 41.70 -10.91
C LEU A 60 5.21 42.51 -9.65
N ASN A 61 3.93 42.84 -9.44
CA ASN A 61 3.50 43.50 -8.23
C ASN A 61 3.75 42.62 -6.99
N THR A 62 4.35 43.21 -5.96
CA THR A 62 4.65 42.53 -4.69
C THR A 62 3.40 41.94 -4.03
N THR A 63 2.25 42.60 -4.15
CA THR A 63 0.97 42.08 -3.64
C THR A 63 0.49 40.86 -4.40
N PHE A 64 0.67 40.83 -5.73
CA PHE A 64 0.32 39.66 -6.55
C PHE A 64 1.22 38.47 -6.22
N LEU A 65 2.55 38.68 -6.17
CA LEU A 65 3.52 37.65 -5.79
C LEU A 65 3.28 37.13 -4.37
N ALA A 66 2.95 38.01 -3.42
CA ALA A 66 2.60 37.63 -2.06
C ALA A 66 1.32 36.79 -2.01
N ALA A 67 0.29 37.16 -2.77
CA ALA A 67 -0.96 36.40 -2.83
C ALA A 67 -0.77 35.00 -3.43
N VAL A 68 -0.05 34.89 -4.56
CA VAL A 68 0.27 33.59 -5.17
C VAL A 68 1.18 32.76 -4.25
N GLY A 69 2.14 33.39 -3.58
CA GLY A 69 3.00 32.76 -2.58
C GLY A 69 2.21 32.22 -1.38
N ALA A 70 1.28 33.00 -0.84
CA ALA A 70 0.40 32.59 0.26
C ALA A 70 -0.50 31.41 -0.15
N LEU A 71 -1.06 31.46 -1.37
CA LEU A 71 -1.87 30.35 -1.89
C LEU A 71 -1.03 29.08 -2.09
N THR A 72 0.20 29.22 -2.60
CA THR A 72 1.16 28.12 -2.73
C THR A 72 1.45 27.51 -1.36
N TYR A 73 1.70 28.35 -0.35
CA TYR A 73 1.93 27.89 1.02
C TYR A 73 0.74 27.09 1.55
N LEU A 74 -0.49 27.56 1.35
CA LEU A 74 -1.70 26.84 1.76
C LEU A 74 -1.85 25.48 1.08
N CYS A 75 -1.44 25.35 -0.19
CA CYS A 75 -1.47 24.06 -0.89
C CYS A 75 -0.38 23.08 -0.42
N VAL A 76 0.80 23.59 -0.07
CA VAL A 76 1.97 22.76 0.26
C VAL A 76 2.07 22.42 1.76
N ASP A 77 1.57 23.29 2.64
CA ASP A 77 1.54 23.10 4.10
C ASP A 77 0.97 21.74 4.55
N PRO A 78 -0.20 21.27 4.07
CA PRO A 78 -0.73 19.96 4.46
C PRO A 78 0.18 18.81 4.02
N LEU A 79 0.85 18.93 2.86
CA LEU A 79 1.80 17.93 2.38
C LEU A 79 3.04 17.86 3.28
N CYS A 80 3.60 19.02 3.64
CA CYS A 80 4.72 19.11 4.59
C CYS A 80 4.36 18.45 5.91
N LYS A 81 3.21 18.81 6.49
CA LYS A 81 2.72 18.25 7.75
C LYS A 81 2.52 16.75 7.65
N ALA A 82 1.90 16.25 6.59
CA ALA A 82 1.70 14.81 6.39
C ALA A 82 3.03 14.03 6.37
N VAL A 83 4.04 14.52 5.65
CA VAL A 83 5.36 13.89 5.58
C VAL A 83 6.04 13.86 6.95
N TYR A 84 6.01 14.96 7.70
CA TYR A 84 6.64 15.02 9.02
C TYR A 84 5.86 14.27 10.11
N VAL A 85 4.54 14.21 10.03
CA VAL A 85 3.70 13.36 10.90
C VAL A 85 4.05 11.89 10.68
N LEU A 86 4.11 11.46 9.42
CA LEU A 86 4.45 10.09 9.09
C LEU A 86 5.86 9.72 9.56
N ARG A 87 6.83 10.63 9.37
CA ARG A 87 8.19 10.47 9.88
C ARG A 87 8.23 10.31 11.40
N CYS A 88 7.52 11.17 12.14
CA CYS A 88 7.45 11.08 13.60
C CYS A 88 6.78 9.78 14.06
N PHE A 89 5.73 9.35 13.36
CA PHE A 89 5.02 8.10 13.64
C PHE A 89 5.95 6.89 13.47
N TYR A 90 6.65 6.77 12.34
CA TYR A 90 7.59 5.67 12.12
C TYR A 90 8.74 5.68 13.13
N GLY A 91 9.28 6.85 13.47
CA GLY A 91 10.32 6.93 14.48
C GLY A 91 9.85 6.53 15.88
N ASP A 92 8.61 6.86 16.26
CA ASP A 92 7.99 6.40 17.51
C ASP A 92 7.63 4.90 17.46
N ALA A 93 7.27 4.38 16.28
CA ALA A 93 6.92 2.97 16.05
C ALA A 93 8.11 2.02 16.26
N ILE A 94 9.34 2.46 15.90
CA ILE A 94 10.58 1.70 16.13
C ILE A 94 10.79 1.41 17.62
N ARG A 95 10.45 2.37 18.50
CA ARG A 95 10.63 2.19 19.96
C ARG A 95 9.48 1.44 20.61
N SER A 96 8.26 1.69 20.15
CA SER A 96 7.06 1.11 20.72
C SER A 96 6.77 -0.31 20.23
N GLY A 97 7.39 -0.73 19.11
CA GLY A 97 7.12 -2.02 18.48
C GLY A 97 5.70 -2.15 17.93
N LEU A 98 4.96 -1.04 17.80
CA LEU A 98 3.59 -1.03 17.31
C LEU A 98 3.50 -1.52 15.85
N ASP A 99 4.54 -1.27 15.05
CA ASP A 99 4.63 -1.73 13.66
C ASP A 99 4.74 -3.26 13.59
N LEU A 100 5.64 -3.84 14.39
CA LEU A 100 5.78 -5.30 14.56
C LEU A 100 4.48 -5.94 15.07
N LYS A 101 3.79 -5.30 16.01
CA LYS A 101 2.50 -5.80 16.52
C LYS A 101 1.41 -5.75 15.44
N ALA A 102 1.42 -4.74 14.57
CA ALA A 102 0.50 -4.65 13.43
C ALA A 102 0.81 -5.71 12.37
N GLU A 103 2.09 -5.92 12.03
CA GLU A 103 2.53 -6.98 11.12
C GLU A 103 2.26 -8.37 11.67
N LEU A 104 2.50 -8.62 12.97
CA LEU A 104 2.18 -9.88 13.63
C LEU A 104 0.68 -10.17 13.61
N ARG A 105 -0.18 -9.17 13.82
CA ARG A 105 -1.64 -9.34 13.69
C ARG A 105 -2.04 -9.67 12.25
N ARG A 106 -1.37 -9.05 11.27
CA ARG A 106 -1.58 -9.33 9.84
C ARG A 106 -1.14 -10.73 9.47
N LEU A 107 -0.02 -11.21 10.02
CA LEU A 107 0.47 -12.57 9.86
C LEU A 107 -0.42 -13.59 10.59
N ALA A 108 -0.86 -13.29 11.81
CA ALA A 108 -1.77 -14.15 12.57
C ALA A 108 -3.15 -14.33 11.89
N GLY A 109 -3.57 -13.37 11.06
CA GLY A 109 -4.76 -13.50 10.22
C GLY A 109 -4.55 -14.25 8.89
N SER A 110 -3.29 -14.51 8.48
CA SER A 110 -2.98 -15.18 7.21
C SER A 110 -2.71 -16.68 7.42
N PRO A 111 -3.19 -17.58 6.53
CA PRO A 111 -2.86 -19.01 6.61
C PRO A 111 -1.35 -19.28 6.51
N ALA A 112 -0.57 -18.35 5.93
CA ALA A 112 0.89 -18.41 5.91
C ALA A 112 1.54 -18.13 7.27
N GLY A 113 0.86 -17.39 8.16
CA GLY A 113 1.35 -17.12 9.51
C GLY A 113 1.37 -18.36 10.40
N ALA A 114 0.41 -19.27 10.22
CA ALA A 114 0.40 -20.57 10.89
C ALA A 114 1.60 -21.44 10.49
N TRP A 115 2.03 -21.40 9.22
CA TRP A 115 3.24 -22.09 8.77
C TRP A 115 4.51 -21.42 9.29
N ALA A 116 4.55 -20.10 9.38
CA ALA A 116 5.69 -19.37 9.94
C ALA A 116 5.87 -19.64 11.45
N THR A 117 4.78 -19.69 12.21
CA THR A 117 4.82 -20.06 13.64
C THR A 117 5.17 -21.53 13.83
N LEU A 118 4.64 -22.43 13.00
CA LEU A 118 5.00 -23.85 12.99
C LEU A 118 6.49 -24.05 12.68
N LEU A 119 7.04 -23.36 11.67
CA LEU A 119 8.46 -23.42 11.31
C LEU A 119 9.36 -22.85 12.42
N LEU A 120 8.94 -21.78 13.09
CA LEU A 120 9.66 -21.22 14.24
C LEU A 120 9.67 -22.21 15.42
N CYS A 121 8.53 -22.83 15.73
CA CYS A 121 8.40 -23.84 16.78
C CYS A 121 9.21 -25.11 16.45
N VAL A 122 9.20 -25.56 15.20
CA VAL A 122 10.00 -26.70 14.74
C VAL A 122 11.50 -26.37 14.78
N GLY A 123 11.90 -25.15 14.43
CA GLY A 123 13.30 -24.71 14.58
C GLY A 123 13.77 -24.65 16.03
N LEU A 124 12.90 -24.21 16.95
CA LEU A 124 13.18 -24.16 18.40
C LEU A 124 13.21 -25.57 19.03
N LEU A 125 12.36 -26.50 18.56
CA LEU A 125 12.34 -27.90 19.02
C LEU A 125 13.44 -28.76 18.39
N ALA A 126 13.87 -28.46 17.16
CA ALA A 126 15.01 -29.12 16.54
C ALA A 126 16.34 -28.72 17.21
N GLY A 127 16.41 -27.53 17.81
CA GLY A 127 17.56 -27.07 18.60
C GLY A 127 17.77 -27.80 19.93
N THR A 128 16.79 -28.57 20.42
CA THR A 128 16.88 -29.29 21.71
C THR A 128 17.15 -30.79 21.57
N THR A 129 17.23 -31.34 20.36
CA THR A 129 17.40 -32.79 20.12
C THR A 129 18.81 -33.23 19.70
N GLY A 130 19.74 -32.30 19.51
CA GLY A 130 21.14 -32.63 19.24
C GLY A 130 22.02 -32.30 20.44
N HIS A 131 22.21 -33.24 21.36
CA HIS A 131 23.44 -33.53 22.13
C HIS A 131 23.10 -34.63 23.17
N ALA A 132 22.88 -35.86 22.68
CA ALA A 132 22.93 -37.04 23.52
C ALA A 132 24.42 -37.30 23.84
N ALA A 133 24.85 -36.95 25.05
CA ALA A 133 26.14 -37.35 25.58
C ALA A 133 26.13 -38.87 25.83
N PRO A 134 27.15 -39.64 25.41
CA PRO A 134 27.18 -41.08 25.61
C PRO A 134 27.29 -41.45 27.08
N GLU A 135 26.44 -42.38 27.46
CA GLU A 135 26.27 -43.02 28.76
C GLU A 135 27.52 -43.81 29.14
N ALA A 136 28.14 -43.46 30.28
CA ALA A 136 29.28 -44.16 30.83
C ALA A 136 28.80 -45.26 31.80
N GLU A 137 29.24 -46.50 31.55
CA GLU A 137 28.94 -47.70 32.33
C GLU A 137 29.40 -47.60 33.81
N PRO A 138 28.70 -48.30 34.73
CA PRO A 138 29.00 -48.28 36.16
C PRO A 138 30.08 -49.30 36.54
N ALA A 139 31.23 -48.83 37.00
CA ALA A 139 32.24 -49.67 37.66
C ALA A 139 31.92 -49.84 39.15
N THR A 140 31.93 -51.09 39.59
CA THR A 140 31.59 -51.59 40.92
C THR A 140 32.79 -51.53 41.88
N GLY A 141 32.58 -51.10 43.14
CA GLY A 141 33.47 -51.39 44.28
C GLY A 141 33.80 -50.19 45.18
N PRO A 142 34.26 -50.43 46.44
CA PRO A 142 33.35 -50.54 47.59
C PRO A 142 33.50 -49.39 48.61
N SER A 143 32.43 -49.20 49.41
CA SER A 143 32.38 -48.30 50.57
C SER A 143 33.42 -48.69 51.65
N PRO A 144 33.98 -47.71 52.38
CA PRO A 144 33.52 -47.61 53.77
C PRO A 144 33.38 -46.17 54.33
N SER A 145 32.30 -46.00 55.09
CA SER A 145 32.21 -45.39 56.42
C SER A 145 32.51 -43.89 56.65
N ALA A 146 31.45 -43.23 57.13
CA ALA A 146 31.42 -42.25 58.22
C ALA A 146 32.20 -40.92 58.10
N ALA A 147 31.48 -39.87 57.69
CA ALA A 147 31.41 -38.58 58.39
C ALA A 147 30.39 -37.68 57.69
N GLY A 148 29.36 -37.21 58.38
CA GLY A 148 28.66 -35.99 57.93
C GLY A 148 29.66 -34.84 57.94
N PRO A 149 29.62 -33.91 56.96
CA PRO A 149 28.92 -32.67 57.25
C PRO A 149 28.29 -31.96 56.03
N THR A 150 27.26 -31.17 56.35
CA THR A 150 26.89 -29.89 55.72
C THR A 150 26.82 -29.81 54.19
N THR A 151 25.57 -29.72 53.70
CA THR A 151 25.21 -28.98 52.48
C THR A 151 25.81 -27.57 52.54
N LYS A 152 26.97 -27.38 51.94
CA LYS A 152 27.43 -26.07 51.50
C LYS A 152 26.69 -25.74 50.20
N PRO A 153 25.94 -24.63 50.11
CA PRO A 153 25.50 -24.16 48.81
C PRO A 153 26.75 -23.88 47.99
N VAL A 154 26.84 -24.46 46.79
CA VAL A 154 27.86 -24.09 45.80
C VAL A 154 27.51 -22.68 45.32
N THR A 155 27.89 -21.69 46.12
CA THR A 155 28.05 -20.33 45.66
C THR A 155 29.28 -20.35 44.75
N TRP A 156 29.04 -20.18 43.44
CA TRP A 156 30.06 -19.87 42.46
C TRP A 156 30.64 -18.49 42.76
N ALA A 157 31.42 -18.39 43.85
CA ALA A 157 32.16 -17.21 44.21
C ALA A 157 33.47 -17.21 43.42
N PHE A 158 33.38 -17.00 42.11
CA PHE A 158 34.55 -16.65 41.33
C PHE A 158 34.87 -15.18 41.61
N ALA A 159 36.13 -14.86 41.89
CA ALA A 159 36.54 -13.47 41.87
C ALA A 159 36.31 -12.94 40.45
N PRO A 160 35.67 -11.77 40.24
CA PRO A 160 35.41 -11.22 38.90
C PRO A 160 36.69 -11.18 38.04
N ALA A 161 37.83 -10.88 38.67
CA ALA A 161 39.13 -10.85 38.01
C ALA A 161 39.64 -12.22 37.53
N GLU A 162 39.23 -13.31 38.17
CA GLU A 162 39.57 -14.67 37.72
C GLU A 162 38.67 -15.11 36.57
N LEU A 163 37.40 -14.72 36.60
CA LEU A 163 36.49 -14.94 35.49
C LEU A 163 36.94 -14.15 34.25
N ASP A 164 37.29 -12.88 34.41
CA ASP A 164 37.80 -12.04 33.32
C ASP A 164 39.07 -12.65 32.71
N ARG A 165 40.01 -13.14 33.55
CA ARG A 165 41.20 -13.84 33.06
C ARG A 165 40.88 -15.13 32.31
N ALA A 166 39.94 -15.93 32.82
CA ALA A 166 39.53 -17.17 32.16
C ALA A 166 38.81 -16.88 30.83
N LEU A 167 38.04 -15.78 30.78
CA LEU A 167 37.33 -15.32 29.58
C LEU A 167 38.33 -14.79 28.54
N ASP A 168 39.32 -14.00 28.95
CA ASP A 168 40.40 -13.52 28.09
C ASP A 168 41.22 -14.69 27.55
N GLN A 169 41.56 -15.67 28.38
CA GLN A 169 42.26 -16.90 27.95
C GLN A 169 41.44 -17.74 26.97
N ALA A 170 40.12 -17.83 27.17
CA ALA A 170 39.24 -18.54 26.26
C ALA A 170 39.10 -17.81 24.92
N LEU A 171 38.96 -16.48 24.94
CA LEU A 171 38.88 -15.66 23.73
C LEU A 171 40.18 -15.68 22.90
N ASP A 172 41.34 -15.78 23.54
CA ASP A 172 42.65 -15.89 22.87
C ASP A 172 42.93 -17.29 22.31
N SER A 173 42.13 -18.30 22.66
CA SER A 173 42.31 -19.65 22.15
C SER A 173 42.13 -19.70 20.63
N ARG A 174 42.96 -20.50 19.97
CA ARG A 174 43.06 -20.62 18.50
C ARG A 174 41.76 -21.04 17.80
N GLU A 175 40.84 -21.63 18.55
CA GLU A 175 39.54 -22.11 18.08
C GLU A 175 38.47 -21.01 18.09
N PHE A 176 38.56 -20.04 19.01
CA PHE A 176 37.60 -18.92 19.14
C PHE A 176 38.10 -17.61 18.52
N LEU A 177 39.37 -17.55 18.09
CA LEU A 177 39.88 -16.51 17.20
C LEU A 177 39.12 -16.51 15.88
N TRP A 178 38.15 -15.59 15.76
CA TRP A 178 37.41 -15.34 14.53
C TRP A 178 38.39 -15.09 13.39
N ARG A 179 38.46 -16.05 12.46
CA ARG A 179 39.32 -15.95 11.27
C ARG A 179 38.74 -14.90 10.33
N LEU A 180 39.01 -13.62 10.58
CA LEU A 180 38.86 -12.62 9.54
C LEU A 180 39.73 -13.06 8.35
N PRO A 181 39.20 -13.05 7.11
CA PRO A 181 40.00 -13.26 5.92
C PRO A 181 41.19 -12.30 5.99
N ARG A 182 42.41 -12.83 5.93
CA ARG A 182 43.63 -12.03 5.99
C ARG A 182 43.50 -10.85 5.03
N GLU A 183 43.66 -9.63 5.54
CA GLU A 183 43.87 -8.46 4.70
C GLU A 183 45.14 -8.70 3.89
N GLN A 184 44.96 -9.10 2.64
CA GLN A 184 46.04 -9.00 1.66
C GLN A 184 46.30 -7.50 1.50
N THR A 185 47.44 -7.04 1.99
CA THR A 185 48.02 -5.76 1.63
C THR A 185 48.38 -5.81 0.14
N VAL A 186 47.38 -5.64 -0.71
CA VAL A 186 47.56 -5.58 -2.17
C VAL A 186 48.24 -4.27 -2.49
N LYS A 187 49.55 -4.36 -2.78
CA LYS A 187 50.28 -3.35 -3.55
C LYS A 187 49.46 -2.94 -4.78
N ARG A 188 49.15 -1.65 -4.86
CA ARG A 188 48.53 -0.97 -6.00
C ARG A 188 49.19 -1.41 -7.31
N THR A 189 48.51 -2.24 -8.07
CA THR A 189 48.76 -2.46 -9.50
C THR A 189 47.42 -2.29 -10.20
N ASP A 190 47.34 -1.26 -11.05
CA ASP A 190 46.19 -0.96 -11.89
C ASP A 190 45.90 -2.13 -12.84
N ARG A 191 44.89 -2.93 -12.49
CA ARG A 191 44.13 -3.71 -13.47
C ARG A 191 42.64 -3.63 -13.11
N PRO A 192 41.77 -3.29 -14.07
CA PRO A 192 40.35 -3.20 -13.81
C PRO A 192 39.81 -4.60 -13.48
N GLY A 193 39.34 -4.75 -12.23
CA GLY A 193 38.78 -5.99 -11.70
C GLY A 193 37.55 -6.45 -12.48
N TRP A 194 37.34 -7.77 -12.51
CA TRP A 194 36.24 -8.41 -13.23
C TRP A 194 34.87 -7.82 -12.88
N LEU A 195 34.68 -7.38 -11.63
CA LEU A 195 33.46 -6.75 -11.15
C LEU A 195 33.22 -5.37 -11.79
N ARG A 196 34.28 -4.59 -12.06
CA ARG A 196 34.16 -3.34 -12.83
C ARG A 196 33.79 -3.66 -14.27
N ARG A 197 34.40 -4.66 -14.91
CA ARG A 197 34.00 -5.08 -16.28
C ARG A 197 32.57 -5.60 -16.36
N LEU A 198 32.08 -6.24 -15.29
CA LEU A 198 30.71 -6.75 -15.20
C LEU A 198 29.73 -5.61 -14.92
N LEU A 199 30.07 -4.64 -14.07
CA LEU A 199 29.29 -3.41 -13.86
C LEU A 199 29.28 -2.52 -15.11
N ASP A 200 30.44 -2.29 -15.72
CA ASP A 200 30.60 -1.50 -16.95
C ASP A 200 29.85 -2.19 -18.09
N GLY A 201 29.95 -3.52 -18.21
CA GLY A 201 29.20 -4.31 -19.19
C GLY A 201 27.68 -4.29 -18.96
N LEU A 202 27.22 -4.29 -17.70
CA LEU A 202 25.79 -4.12 -17.37
C LEU A 202 25.32 -2.70 -17.65
N PHE A 203 26.13 -1.70 -17.32
CA PHE A 203 25.79 -0.29 -17.53
C PHE A 203 25.78 0.06 -19.02
N ASP A 204 26.71 -0.48 -19.80
CA ASP A 204 26.78 -0.31 -21.25
C ASP A 204 25.66 -1.08 -21.95
N SER A 205 25.30 -2.29 -21.49
CA SER A 205 24.14 -3.02 -22.01
C SER A 205 22.83 -2.29 -21.70
N LEU A 206 22.71 -1.75 -20.50
CA LEU A 206 21.55 -0.96 -20.09
C LEU A 206 21.47 0.34 -20.89
N LYS A 207 22.59 1.04 -21.10
CA LYS A 207 22.65 2.26 -21.91
C LYS A 207 22.39 1.99 -23.38
N ALA A 208 22.85 0.86 -23.93
CA ALA A 208 22.60 0.46 -25.31
C ALA A 208 21.13 0.11 -25.57
N VAL A 209 20.41 -0.41 -24.57
CA VAL A 209 18.96 -0.67 -24.66
C VAL A 209 18.14 0.59 -24.38
N LEU A 210 18.58 1.43 -23.44
CA LEU A 210 17.81 2.60 -22.99
C LEU A 210 17.95 3.80 -23.93
N LYS A 211 19.10 3.98 -24.59
CA LYS A 211 19.35 5.07 -25.54
C LYS A 211 18.40 5.06 -26.76
N PRO A 212 18.19 3.96 -27.50
CA PRO A 212 17.25 3.95 -28.61
C PRO A 212 15.79 4.13 -28.16
N VAL A 213 15.46 3.73 -26.92
CA VAL A 213 14.14 3.96 -26.32
C VAL A 213 13.94 5.45 -26.00
N LEU A 214 14.90 6.10 -25.35
CA LEU A 214 14.85 7.55 -25.09
C LEU A 214 14.81 8.37 -26.37
N ASP A 215 15.60 8.00 -27.38
CA ASP A 215 15.63 8.69 -28.67
C ASP A 215 14.30 8.51 -29.42
N THR A 216 13.67 7.34 -29.29
CA THR A 216 12.35 7.08 -29.90
C THR A 216 11.25 7.85 -29.19
N VAL A 217 11.28 7.91 -27.86
CA VAL A 217 10.37 8.73 -27.05
C VAL A 217 10.56 10.22 -27.35
N GLY A 218 11.80 10.69 -27.49
CA GLY A 218 12.12 12.06 -27.88
C GLY A 218 11.55 12.42 -29.25
N ARG A 219 11.70 11.54 -30.25
CA ARG A 219 11.10 11.73 -31.59
C ARG A 219 9.57 11.71 -31.57
N TRP A 220 8.96 10.89 -30.71
CA TRP A 220 7.51 10.85 -30.53
C TRP A 220 7.00 12.13 -29.87
N ILE A 221 7.70 12.64 -28.86
CA ILE A 221 7.39 13.92 -28.21
C ILE A 221 7.55 15.08 -29.20
N GLU A 222 8.62 15.10 -30.00
CA GLU A 222 8.83 16.14 -31.02
C GLU A 222 7.71 16.12 -32.09
N LYS A 223 7.26 14.93 -32.51
CA LYS A 223 6.11 14.78 -33.42
C LYS A 223 4.80 15.20 -32.77
N ALA A 224 4.57 14.85 -31.50
CA ALA A 224 3.38 15.24 -30.76
C ALA A 224 3.31 16.76 -30.55
N VAL A 225 4.43 17.38 -30.18
CA VAL A 225 4.53 18.84 -30.03
C VAL A 225 4.31 19.53 -31.36
N ARG A 226 4.92 19.06 -32.46
CA ARG A 226 4.67 19.59 -33.81
C ARG A 226 3.21 19.44 -34.24
N TRP A 227 2.59 18.29 -33.96
CA TRP A 227 1.19 18.03 -34.31
C TRP A 227 0.23 18.90 -33.50
N VAL A 228 0.48 19.09 -32.19
CA VAL A 228 -0.30 19.99 -31.34
C VAL A 228 -0.12 21.44 -31.78
N ALA A 229 1.12 21.85 -32.09
CA ALA A 229 1.44 23.20 -32.59
C ALA A 229 0.73 23.50 -33.92
N GLN A 230 0.70 22.54 -34.85
CA GLN A 230 -0.02 22.68 -36.12
C GLN A 230 -1.54 22.73 -35.94
N ARG A 231 -2.10 21.97 -34.99
CA ARG A 231 -3.55 21.85 -34.81
C ARG A 231 -4.17 22.98 -33.99
N LEU A 232 -3.38 23.71 -33.21
CA LEU A 232 -3.87 24.83 -32.40
C LEU A 232 -3.90 26.19 -33.13
N GLN A 233 -3.49 26.27 -34.41
CA GLN A 233 -3.41 27.53 -35.19
C GLN A 233 -2.81 28.73 -34.43
N LEU A 234 -1.94 28.50 -33.44
CA LEU A 234 -1.05 29.55 -32.97
C LEU A 234 -0.02 29.74 -34.08
N GLY A 235 -0.07 30.88 -34.77
CA GLY A 235 0.90 31.25 -35.80
C GLY A 235 2.32 31.24 -35.25
N LEU A 236 2.98 30.10 -35.35
CA LEU A 236 4.37 29.88 -34.98
C LEU A 236 5.19 29.97 -36.27
N ASN A 237 5.51 31.20 -36.65
CA ASN A 237 6.63 31.42 -37.55
C ASN A 237 7.90 30.99 -36.79
N LEU A 238 8.42 29.81 -37.15
CA LEU A 238 9.69 29.24 -36.66
C LEU A 238 10.89 29.86 -37.39
N GLU A 239 10.75 31.06 -37.96
CA GLU A 239 11.90 31.82 -38.41
C GLU A 239 12.51 32.54 -37.21
N PRO A 240 13.82 32.36 -36.95
CA PRO A 240 14.48 33.06 -35.87
C PRO A 240 14.59 34.54 -36.25
N THR A 241 13.64 35.36 -35.78
CA THR A 241 13.76 36.82 -35.84
C THR A 241 14.87 37.24 -34.87
N PRO A 242 15.92 37.96 -35.32
CA PRO A 242 16.98 38.40 -34.44
C PRO A 242 16.41 39.36 -33.39
N GLY A 243 16.51 38.99 -32.11
CA GLY A 243 16.07 39.82 -30.99
C GLY A 243 14.78 39.37 -30.27
N ASP A 244 14.24 38.18 -30.54
CA ASP A 244 13.07 37.67 -29.81
C ASP A 244 13.46 36.85 -28.55
N TRP A 245 13.52 37.54 -27.40
CA TRP A 245 13.86 36.94 -26.09
C TRP A 245 12.71 36.07 -25.52
N THR A 246 11.55 36.03 -26.19
CA THR A 246 10.36 35.29 -25.75
C THR A 246 10.34 33.83 -26.24
N GLY A 247 11.17 33.47 -27.22
CA GLY A 247 11.32 32.10 -27.74
C GLY A 247 11.71 31.06 -26.68
N PRO A 248 12.79 31.29 -25.89
CA PRO A 248 13.21 30.35 -24.84
C PRO A 248 12.15 30.17 -23.75
N LEU A 249 11.43 31.24 -23.38
CA LEU A 249 10.39 31.21 -22.36
C LEU A 249 9.17 30.40 -22.82
N ARG A 250 8.77 30.52 -24.08
CA ARG A 250 7.65 29.76 -24.66
C ARG A 250 7.97 28.26 -24.77
N VAL A 251 9.20 27.92 -25.14
CA VAL A 251 9.68 26.53 -25.14
C VAL A 251 9.70 25.95 -23.71
N LEU A 252 10.16 26.74 -22.73
CA LEU A 252 10.16 26.34 -21.32
C LEU A 252 8.74 26.04 -20.79
N VAL A 253 7.76 26.89 -21.13
CA VAL A 253 6.35 26.70 -20.73
C VAL A 253 5.76 25.42 -21.34
N LEU A 254 6.05 25.14 -22.62
CA LEU A 254 5.60 23.91 -23.28
C LEU A 254 6.22 22.65 -22.66
N VAL A 255 7.51 22.70 -22.30
CA VAL A 255 8.20 21.61 -21.62
C VAL A 255 7.64 21.39 -20.22
N LEU A 256 7.36 22.46 -19.47
CA LEU A 256 6.73 22.38 -18.14
C LEU A 256 5.31 21.80 -18.21
N LEU A 257 4.51 22.22 -19.19
CA LEU A 257 3.16 21.70 -19.40
C LEU A 257 3.18 20.21 -19.79
N GLY A 258 4.11 19.82 -20.67
CA GLY A 258 4.33 18.41 -21.02
C GLY A 258 4.77 17.56 -19.83
N GLY A 259 5.65 18.10 -18.99
CA GLY A 259 6.09 17.47 -17.73
C GLY A 259 4.94 17.30 -16.73
N LEU A 260 4.06 18.29 -16.61
CA LEU A 260 2.87 18.23 -15.75
C LEU A 260 1.90 17.13 -16.21
N VAL A 261 1.61 17.06 -17.52
CA VAL A 261 0.76 16.02 -18.08
C VAL A 261 1.39 14.63 -17.86
N GLY A 262 2.70 14.49 -18.07
CA GLY A 262 3.43 13.26 -17.81
C GLY A 262 3.38 12.83 -16.34
N ALA A 263 3.54 13.78 -15.40
CA ALA A 263 3.46 13.52 -13.97
C ALA A 263 2.05 13.11 -13.52
N VAL A 264 1.00 13.74 -14.08
CA VAL A 264 -0.40 13.38 -13.83
C VAL A 264 -0.71 11.99 -14.37
N ILE A 265 -0.27 11.65 -15.59
CA ILE A 265 -0.43 10.30 -16.16
C ILE A 265 0.31 9.27 -15.29
N TRP A 266 1.55 9.55 -14.90
CA TRP A 266 2.32 8.66 -14.02
C TRP A 266 1.65 8.47 -12.65
N LEU A 267 1.11 9.54 -12.04
CA LEU A 267 0.39 9.49 -10.78
C LEU A 267 -0.91 8.67 -10.93
N LEU A 268 -1.67 8.87 -12.00
CA LEU A 268 -2.88 8.10 -12.29
C LEU A 268 -2.58 6.62 -12.50
N VAL A 269 -1.50 6.30 -13.22
CA VAL A 269 -1.01 4.93 -13.42
C VAL A 269 -0.58 4.33 -12.08
N ARG A 270 0.16 5.07 -11.25
CA ARG A 270 0.59 4.61 -9.91
C ARG A 270 -0.58 4.39 -8.96
N ILE A 271 -1.60 5.24 -8.99
CA ILE A 271 -2.83 5.08 -8.20
C ILE A 271 -3.64 3.88 -8.71
N ARG A 272 -3.74 3.69 -10.03
CA ARG A 272 -4.43 2.54 -10.63
C ARG A 272 -3.71 1.22 -10.31
N LEU A 273 -2.38 1.18 -10.38
CA LEU A 273 -1.58 -0.01 -10.01
C LEU A 273 -1.60 -0.26 -8.51
N GLY A 274 -1.55 0.79 -7.68
CA GLY A 274 -1.67 0.67 -6.22
C GLY A 274 -3.06 0.26 -5.73
N ARG A 275 -4.12 0.55 -6.50
CA ARG A 275 -5.46 0.01 -6.26
C ARG A 275 -5.55 -1.47 -6.58
N ARG A 276 -4.95 -1.94 -7.69
CA ARG A 276 -4.90 -3.37 -8.04
C ARG A 276 -4.17 -4.21 -6.98
N GLN A 277 -3.04 -3.73 -6.44
CA GLN A 277 -2.35 -4.42 -5.34
C GLN A 277 -3.14 -4.40 -4.02
N ARG A 278 -3.96 -3.38 -3.76
CA ARG A 278 -4.83 -3.34 -2.57
C ARG A 278 -6.02 -4.29 -2.70
N ASP A 279 -6.58 -4.43 -3.89
CA ASP A 279 -7.64 -5.41 -4.17
C ASP A 279 -7.13 -6.86 -4.04
N GLU A 280 -5.90 -7.16 -4.51
CA GLU A 280 -5.28 -8.49 -4.31
C GLU A 280 -4.89 -8.78 -2.85
N LEU A 281 -4.42 -7.79 -2.09
CA LEU A 281 -4.01 -7.98 -0.69
C LEU A 281 -5.18 -8.08 0.30
N THR A 282 -6.40 -7.73 -0.13
CA THR A 282 -7.63 -7.85 0.67
C THR A 282 -8.37 -9.17 0.38
N ALA A 283 -7.97 -9.92 -0.66
CA ALA A 283 -8.54 -11.22 -1.02
C ALA A 283 -7.97 -12.41 -0.21
N VAL A 284 -6.94 -12.22 0.63
CA VAL A 284 -6.38 -13.29 1.45
C VAL A 284 -7.02 -13.29 2.84
N SER A 285 -8.09 -14.07 2.95
CA SER A 285 -8.57 -14.80 4.13
C SER A 285 -8.58 -14.01 5.45
N GLN A 286 -9.72 -13.41 5.80
CA GLN A 286 -10.00 -13.12 7.20
C GLN A 286 -10.16 -14.46 7.96
N PRO A 287 -9.56 -14.62 9.16
CA PRO A 287 -9.81 -15.78 10.00
C PRO A 287 -11.29 -15.76 10.43
N LEU A 288 -11.91 -16.94 10.43
CA LEU A 288 -13.26 -17.21 10.92
C LEU A 288 -13.49 -16.51 12.27
N SER A 289 -14.10 -15.34 12.20
CA SER A 289 -14.68 -14.66 13.36
C SER A 289 -15.95 -15.43 13.77
N PRO A 290 -16.35 -15.36 15.04
CA PRO A 290 -17.43 -16.18 15.63
C PRO A 290 -18.69 -16.13 14.77
N GLU A 291 -19.43 -17.25 14.74
CA GLU A 291 -20.72 -17.44 14.05
C GLU A 291 -21.50 -16.12 14.01
N PRO A 292 -21.57 -15.43 12.85
CA PRO A 292 -22.01 -14.05 12.83
C PRO A 292 -23.49 -13.95 13.22
N ASP A 293 -23.78 -13.06 14.15
CA ASP A 293 -25.13 -12.86 14.67
C ASP A 293 -26.05 -12.27 13.59
N LEU A 294 -26.88 -13.12 12.99
CA LEU A 294 -27.86 -12.78 11.98
C LEU A 294 -29.01 -11.93 12.50
N THR A 295 -29.12 -11.68 13.80
CA THR A 295 -30.08 -10.73 14.34
C THR A 295 -29.55 -9.29 14.31
N ASP A 296 -28.22 -9.11 14.22
CA ASP A 296 -27.61 -7.77 14.19
C ASP A 296 -27.97 -7.02 12.90
N PRO A 297 -28.59 -5.84 12.96
CA PRO A 297 -28.87 -5.01 11.79
C PRO A 297 -27.60 -4.49 11.08
N ASN A 298 -26.44 -4.50 11.74
CA ASN A 298 -25.17 -4.02 11.16
C ASN A 298 -24.41 -5.08 10.37
N LEU A 299 -24.89 -6.32 10.34
CA LEU A 299 -24.26 -7.41 9.60
C LEU A 299 -24.40 -7.20 8.09
N GLY A 300 -23.24 -6.99 7.45
CA GLY A 300 -23.13 -6.75 6.02
C GLY A 300 -22.71 -8.01 5.24
N PRO A 301 -23.08 -8.09 3.95
CA PRO A 301 -22.76 -9.25 3.09
C PRO A 301 -21.25 -9.46 2.86
N GLU A 302 -20.42 -8.45 3.15
CA GLU A 302 -18.95 -8.48 3.01
C GLU A 302 -18.24 -9.38 4.03
N GLN A 303 -18.93 -9.80 5.10
CA GLN A 303 -18.30 -10.50 6.25
C GLN A 303 -18.00 -11.98 5.99
N LEU A 304 -18.78 -12.65 5.14
CA LEU A 304 -18.57 -14.05 4.81
C LEU A 304 -18.55 -14.26 3.29
N PRO A 305 -17.73 -15.21 2.80
CA PRO A 305 -17.83 -15.70 1.42
C PRO A 305 -19.21 -16.28 1.13
N GLU A 306 -19.59 -16.31 -0.14
CA GLU A 306 -20.85 -16.87 -0.63
C GLU A 306 -21.15 -18.28 -0.07
N ASP A 307 -20.17 -19.18 -0.13
CA ASP A 307 -20.32 -20.57 0.31
C ASP A 307 -20.55 -20.69 1.82
N ALA A 308 -20.02 -19.75 2.60
CA ALA A 308 -20.23 -19.71 4.05
C ALA A 308 -21.66 -19.24 4.38
N TRP A 309 -22.20 -18.25 3.66
CA TRP A 309 -23.60 -17.86 3.81
C TRP A 309 -24.58 -18.99 3.45
N MET A 310 -24.29 -19.75 2.40
CA MET A 310 -25.13 -20.89 2.02
C MET A 310 -25.14 -22.01 3.06
N ARG A 311 -23.97 -22.37 3.61
CA ARG A 311 -23.88 -23.39 4.66
C ARG A 311 -24.66 -22.96 5.90
N LEU A 312 -24.48 -21.72 6.34
CA LEU A 312 -25.21 -21.13 7.46
C LEU A 312 -26.73 -21.10 7.22
N ALA A 313 -27.17 -20.79 6.00
CA ALA A 313 -28.58 -20.88 5.63
C ALA A 313 -29.13 -22.31 5.76
N GLY A 314 -28.36 -23.31 5.32
CA GLY A 314 -28.72 -24.73 5.44
C GLY A 314 -28.83 -25.20 6.89
N GLU A 315 -27.90 -24.78 7.75
CA GLU A 315 -27.92 -25.08 9.18
C GLU A 315 -29.15 -24.47 9.88
N LEU A 316 -29.49 -23.21 9.58
CA LEU A 316 -30.67 -22.53 10.15
C LEU A 316 -31.98 -23.14 9.67
N LEU A 317 -32.00 -23.63 8.42
CA LEU A 317 -33.13 -24.35 7.88
C LEU A 317 -33.37 -25.66 8.65
N GLN A 318 -32.31 -26.39 8.99
CA GLN A 318 -32.40 -27.61 9.82
C GLN A 318 -32.82 -27.31 11.26
N ARG A 319 -32.39 -26.16 11.81
CA ARG A 319 -32.81 -25.67 13.14
C ARG A 319 -34.25 -25.15 13.18
N GLY A 320 -34.92 -25.02 12.02
CA GLY A 320 -36.29 -24.50 11.91
C GLY A 320 -36.40 -22.97 11.99
N GLU A 321 -35.28 -22.25 11.96
CA GLU A 321 -35.24 -20.79 12.04
C GLU A 321 -35.40 -20.16 10.65
N LEU A 322 -36.61 -20.27 10.08
CA LEU A 322 -36.89 -19.94 8.67
C LEU A 322 -36.57 -18.49 8.29
N ARG A 323 -36.81 -17.54 9.20
CA ARG A 323 -36.57 -16.11 8.96
C ARG A 323 -35.07 -15.78 8.91
N LEU A 324 -34.26 -16.44 9.74
CA LEU A 324 -32.80 -16.28 9.76
C LEU A 324 -32.17 -17.00 8.57
N ALA A 325 -32.67 -18.18 8.22
CA ALA A 325 -32.29 -18.90 7.00
C ALA A 325 -32.53 -18.03 5.75
N LEU A 326 -33.69 -17.38 5.66
CA LEU A 326 -34.02 -16.46 4.57
C LEU A 326 -33.03 -15.28 4.49
N ARG A 327 -32.65 -14.69 5.63
CA ARG A 327 -31.66 -13.62 5.67
C ARG A 327 -30.29 -14.08 5.17
N ALA A 328 -29.84 -15.25 5.60
CA ALA A 328 -28.58 -15.84 5.15
C ALA A 328 -28.59 -16.11 3.62
N LEU A 329 -29.70 -16.64 3.08
CA LEU A 329 -29.86 -16.82 1.63
C LEU A 329 -29.82 -15.50 0.87
N TYR A 330 -30.46 -14.45 1.38
CA TYR A 330 -30.41 -13.12 0.76
C TYR A 330 -28.98 -12.58 0.70
N LEU A 331 -28.24 -12.64 1.81
CA LEU A 331 -26.84 -12.22 1.87
C LEU A 331 -25.95 -13.04 0.94
N SER A 332 -26.22 -14.34 0.80
CA SER A 332 -25.51 -15.20 -0.16
C SER A 332 -25.72 -14.73 -1.60
N SER A 333 -26.93 -14.28 -1.97
CA SER A 333 -27.23 -13.77 -3.30
C SER A 333 -26.52 -12.44 -3.60
N LEU A 334 -26.41 -11.56 -2.59
CA LEU A 334 -25.63 -10.32 -2.70
C LEU A 334 -24.13 -10.60 -2.85
N ALA A 335 -23.59 -11.53 -2.04
CA ALA A 335 -22.19 -11.94 -2.13
C ALA A 335 -21.87 -12.54 -3.51
N HIS A 336 -22.77 -13.36 -4.06
CA HIS A 336 -22.62 -13.94 -5.39
C HIS A 336 -22.58 -12.87 -6.49
N LEU A 337 -23.55 -11.95 -6.50
CA LEU A 337 -23.63 -10.86 -7.48
C LEU A 337 -22.42 -9.92 -7.38
N ALA A 338 -21.89 -9.70 -6.18
CA ALA A 338 -20.69 -8.92 -5.97
C ALA A 338 -19.43 -9.62 -6.48
N ASN A 339 -19.32 -10.93 -6.26
CA ASN A 339 -18.20 -11.74 -6.76
C ASN A 339 -18.15 -11.75 -8.30
N ARG A 340 -19.31 -11.72 -8.96
CA ARG A 340 -19.42 -11.55 -10.41
C ARG A 340 -19.19 -10.11 -10.91
N GLY A 341 -18.95 -9.14 -10.01
CA GLY A 341 -18.76 -7.73 -10.35
C GLY A 341 -20.03 -6.99 -10.80
N LEU A 342 -21.21 -7.63 -10.66
CA LEU A 342 -22.50 -7.09 -11.08
C LEU A 342 -23.05 -6.06 -10.11
N ILE A 343 -22.66 -6.11 -8.84
CA ILE A 343 -22.99 -5.10 -7.82
C ILE A 343 -21.75 -4.77 -6.97
N GLY A 344 -21.71 -3.59 -6.37
CA GLY A 344 -20.69 -3.27 -5.36
C GLY A 344 -21.30 -3.30 -3.96
N LEU A 345 -20.79 -4.16 -3.07
CA LEU A 345 -21.24 -4.18 -1.67
C LEU A 345 -20.82 -2.89 -0.97
N ALA A 346 -21.76 -2.30 -0.24
CA ALA A 346 -21.51 -1.15 0.60
C ALA A 346 -22.55 -1.06 1.71
N ARG A 347 -22.09 -0.78 2.94
CA ARG A 347 -22.96 -0.65 4.12
C ARG A 347 -24.08 0.39 3.98
N PHE A 348 -23.86 1.47 3.24
CA PHE A 348 -24.84 2.56 3.11
C PHE A 348 -25.91 2.33 2.04
N LYS A 349 -25.85 1.22 1.29
CA LYS A 349 -26.80 0.93 0.20
C LYS A 349 -28.07 0.28 0.72
N SER A 350 -29.21 0.73 0.19
CA SER A 350 -30.51 0.09 0.41
C SER A 350 -30.72 -1.11 -0.53
N ASN A 351 -31.73 -1.94 -0.24
CA ASN A 351 -32.12 -3.05 -1.11
C ASN A 351 -32.54 -2.55 -2.52
N LEU A 352 -33.19 -1.38 -2.60
CA LEU A 352 -33.55 -0.76 -3.88
C LEU A 352 -32.31 -0.30 -4.66
N ASP A 353 -31.28 0.22 -3.98
CA ASP A 353 -30.03 0.63 -4.63
C ASP A 353 -29.32 -0.55 -5.30
N TYR A 354 -29.35 -1.73 -4.69
CA TYR A 354 -28.81 -2.95 -5.28
C TYR A 354 -29.58 -3.37 -6.53
N VAL A 355 -30.92 -3.28 -6.53
CA VAL A 355 -31.75 -3.56 -7.72
C VAL A 355 -31.45 -2.57 -8.85
N LEU A 356 -31.33 -1.28 -8.54
CA LEU A 356 -31.02 -0.24 -9.52
C LEU A 356 -29.58 -0.35 -10.06
N GLU A 357 -28.63 -0.78 -9.23
CA GLU A 357 -27.27 -1.04 -9.70
C GLU A 357 -27.21 -2.26 -10.61
N LEU A 358 -27.89 -3.34 -10.22
CA LEU A 358 -27.98 -4.55 -11.01
C LEU A 358 -28.67 -4.27 -12.36
N SER A 359 -29.75 -3.49 -12.39
CA SER A 359 -30.43 -3.16 -13.65
C SER A 359 -29.57 -2.37 -14.62
N ARG A 360 -28.69 -1.49 -14.12
CA ARG A 360 -27.72 -0.75 -14.95
C ARG A 360 -26.62 -1.67 -15.51
N ARG A 361 -26.11 -2.59 -14.71
CA ARG A 361 -24.94 -3.42 -15.07
C ARG A 361 -25.32 -4.71 -15.80
N ALA A 362 -26.46 -5.30 -15.49
CA ALA A 362 -26.98 -6.54 -16.06
C ALA A 362 -28.13 -6.31 -17.06
N HIS A 363 -28.12 -5.19 -17.79
CA HIS A 363 -29.15 -4.86 -18.79
C HIS A 363 -29.29 -5.93 -19.90
N VAL A 364 -28.23 -6.71 -20.12
CA VAL A 364 -28.21 -7.83 -21.08
C VAL A 364 -29.04 -9.02 -20.59
N TRP A 365 -29.29 -9.14 -19.28
CA TRP A 365 -30.00 -10.24 -18.64
C TRP A 365 -31.21 -9.73 -17.85
N PRO A 366 -32.30 -9.30 -18.52
CA PRO A 366 -33.47 -8.74 -17.86
C PRO A 366 -34.15 -9.73 -16.91
N GLU A 367 -34.10 -11.04 -17.22
CA GLU A 367 -34.64 -12.08 -16.36
C GLU A 367 -33.93 -12.15 -15.00
N LEU A 368 -32.61 -11.94 -14.96
CA LEU A 368 -31.84 -11.92 -13.71
C LEU A 368 -32.30 -10.79 -12.79
N VAL A 369 -32.54 -9.61 -13.37
CA VAL A 369 -33.00 -8.42 -12.64
C VAL A 369 -34.38 -8.66 -12.04
N GLU A 370 -35.29 -9.29 -12.79
CA GLU A 370 -36.66 -9.56 -12.31
C GLU A 370 -36.70 -10.65 -11.23
N VAL A 371 -35.91 -11.71 -11.37
CA VAL A 371 -35.78 -12.75 -10.32
C VAL A 371 -35.20 -12.16 -9.04
N PHE A 372 -34.15 -11.33 -9.15
CA PHE A 372 -33.57 -10.65 -7.99
C PHE A 372 -34.55 -9.66 -7.34
N ARG A 373 -35.28 -8.88 -8.14
CA ARG A 373 -36.33 -7.95 -7.66
C ARG A 373 -37.41 -8.69 -6.87
N ARG A 374 -37.85 -9.87 -7.35
CA ARG A 374 -38.82 -10.71 -6.64
C ARG A 374 -38.29 -11.18 -5.29
N ASN A 375 -37.03 -11.64 -5.23
CA ASN A 375 -36.40 -12.03 -3.98
C ASN A 375 -36.25 -10.86 -3.00
N VAL A 376 -35.86 -9.67 -3.46
CA VAL A 376 -35.82 -8.47 -2.63
C VAL A 376 -37.19 -8.16 -2.03
N ALA A 377 -38.27 -8.24 -2.82
CA ALA A 377 -39.62 -8.01 -2.32
C ALA A 377 -40.06 -9.04 -1.26
N ILE A 378 -39.71 -10.32 -1.45
CA ILE A 378 -39.97 -11.38 -0.46
C ILE A 378 -39.18 -11.11 0.82
N PHE A 379 -37.91 -10.74 0.69
CA PHE A 379 -37.04 -10.40 1.83
C PHE A 379 -37.58 -9.20 2.61
N ASP A 380 -37.97 -8.13 1.92
CA ASP A 380 -38.49 -6.93 2.57
C ASP A 380 -39.78 -7.21 3.36
N ARG A 381 -40.68 -8.03 2.81
CA ARG A 381 -41.93 -8.45 3.49
C ARG A 381 -41.66 -9.31 4.73
N ALA A 382 -40.71 -10.25 4.63
CA ALA A 382 -40.38 -11.14 5.73
C ALA A 382 -39.56 -10.45 6.83
N TRP A 383 -38.60 -9.61 6.45
CA TRP A 383 -37.67 -9.00 7.39
C TRP A 383 -38.22 -7.69 7.98
N TYR A 384 -38.71 -6.78 7.15
CA TYR A 384 -39.25 -5.48 7.61
C TYR A 384 -40.77 -5.50 7.79
N GLY A 385 -41.49 -6.32 7.02
CA GLY A 385 -42.95 -6.42 7.04
C GLY A 385 -43.54 -7.37 8.08
N LEU A 386 -42.72 -8.05 8.90
CA LEU A 386 -43.15 -9.01 9.94
C LEU A 386 -44.10 -10.12 9.43
N HIS A 387 -44.05 -10.47 8.14
CA HIS A 387 -44.85 -11.58 7.61
C HIS A 387 -44.23 -12.93 8.00
N GLU A 388 -45.08 -13.92 8.28
CA GLU A 388 -44.63 -15.29 8.55
C GLU A 388 -43.96 -15.88 7.30
N VAL A 389 -42.81 -16.52 7.51
CA VAL A 389 -42.04 -17.20 6.47
C VAL A 389 -42.44 -18.67 6.47
N SER A 390 -43.19 -19.10 5.45
CA SER A 390 -43.51 -20.52 5.27
C SER A 390 -42.36 -21.28 4.60
N HIS A 391 -42.32 -22.60 4.77
CA HIS A 391 -41.36 -23.46 4.08
C HIS A 391 -41.49 -23.37 2.55
N GLU A 392 -42.71 -23.19 2.04
CA GLU A 392 -42.97 -23.02 0.60
C GLU A 392 -42.34 -21.72 0.06
N LEU A 393 -42.53 -20.61 0.78
CA LEU A 393 -41.96 -19.31 0.41
C LEU A 393 -40.43 -19.35 0.47
N LEU A 394 -39.86 -20.04 1.45
CA LEU A 394 -38.41 -20.22 1.56
C LEU A 394 -37.85 -21.11 0.44
N ALA A 395 -38.58 -22.15 0.03
CA ALA A 395 -38.21 -22.98 -1.11
C ALA A 395 -38.26 -22.20 -2.43
N GLU A 396 -39.28 -21.36 -2.62
CA GLU A 396 -39.35 -20.44 -3.77
C GLU A 396 -38.17 -19.46 -3.77
N PHE A 397 -37.84 -18.89 -2.61
CA PHE A 397 -36.70 -17.98 -2.47
C PHE A 397 -35.38 -18.67 -2.82
N ALA A 398 -35.15 -19.88 -2.32
CA ALA A 398 -33.96 -20.68 -2.61
C ALA A 398 -33.85 -21.01 -4.11
N SER A 399 -34.95 -21.44 -4.74
CA SER A 399 -35.01 -21.70 -6.19
C SER A 399 -34.64 -20.45 -7.01
N ASN A 400 -35.13 -19.27 -6.62
CA ASN A 400 -34.75 -18.02 -7.27
C ASN A 400 -33.26 -17.68 -7.08
N VAL A 401 -32.69 -17.95 -5.89
CA VAL A 401 -31.24 -17.78 -5.64
C VAL A 401 -30.42 -18.71 -6.55
N GLU A 402 -30.83 -19.96 -6.73
CA GLU A 402 -30.18 -20.89 -7.66
C GLU A 402 -30.24 -20.41 -9.11
N ARG A 403 -31.38 -19.85 -9.54
CA ARG A 403 -31.51 -19.24 -10.88
C ARG A 403 -30.61 -18.02 -11.08
N ILE A 404 -30.48 -17.19 -10.05
CA ILE A 404 -29.54 -16.05 -10.04
C ILE A 404 -28.10 -16.54 -10.20
N LYS A 405 -27.75 -17.69 -9.62
CA LYS A 405 -26.41 -18.29 -9.70
C LYS A 405 -26.13 -18.98 -11.02
N ALA A 406 -27.15 -19.54 -11.67
CA ALA A 406 -27.02 -20.25 -12.93
C ALA A 406 -26.78 -19.31 -14.13
N THR A 407 -27.18 -18.04 -14.00
CA THR A 407 -26.99 -16.98 -15.00
C THR A 407 -25.63 -16.35 -14.78
#